data_AF-A0A858WXW9-F1
#
_entry.id   AF-A0A858WXW9-F1
#
_cell.length_a   1.000
_cell.length_b   1.000
_cell.length_c   1.000
_cell.angle_alpha   90.00
_cell.angle_beta   90.00
_cell.angle_gamma   90.00
#
_symmetry.space_group_name_H-M   'P 1'
#
loop_
_entity.id
_entity.type
_entity.pdbx_description
1 polymer ?
#
loop_
_entity_poly.entity_id
_entity_poly.type
_entity_poly.pdbx_seq_one_letter_code
_entity_poly.pdbx_strand_id
1 'polypeptide(L)' 'MTDQHHLLKSLRTLMSEIEDIQSKAATCVAAEERVALEAELQSLINRKVAVEEEINQTTGAFR' A
#
# COMPACT_ATOMS: atom_id res chain seq x y z
N MET A 1 -7.58 22.09 0.68
CA MET A 1 -6.86 21.48 -0.46
C MET A 1 -5.61 20.67 -0.04
N THR A 2 -5.15 20.75 1.22
CA THR A 2 -3.96 20.03 1.71
C THR A 2 -4.18 18.53 1.87
N ASP A 3 -5.35 18.08 2.36
CA ASP A 3 -5.57 16.67 2.72
C ASP A 3 -5.50 15.72 1.51
N GLN A 4 -6.10 16.08 0.38
CA GLN A 4 -6.06 15.24 -0.83
C GLN A 4 -4.63 15.10 -1.38
N HIS A 5 -3.80 16.15 -1.29
CA HIS A 5 -2.41 16.07 -1.72
C HIS A 5 -1.58 15.16 -0.82
N HIS A 6 -1.82 15.18 0.49
CA HIS A 6 -1.19 14.27 1.45
C HIS A 6 -1.63 12.81 1.24
N LEU A 7 -2.91 12.57 0.96
CA LEU A 7 -3.45 11.23 0.69
C LEU A 7 -2.86 10.63 -0.60
N LEU A 8 -2.80 11.40 -1.69
CA LEU A 8 -2.21 10.95 -2.95
C LEU A 8 -0.70 10.67 -2.82
N LYS A 9 0.01 11.48 -2.04
CA LYS A 9 1.43 11.23 -1.73
C LYS A 9 1.59 9.93 -0.93
N SER A 10 0.75 9.72 0.07
CA SER A 10 0.76 8.50 0.90
C SER A 10 0.44 7.26 0.08
N LEU A 11 -0.53 7.34 -0.83
CA LEU A 11 -0.86 6.26 -1.75
C LEU A 11 0.34 5.88 -2.64
N ARG A 12 1.04 6.87 -3.20
CA ARG A 12 2.23 6.64 -4.01
C ARG A 12 3.34 5.95 -3.23
N THR A 13 3.58 6.38 -1.99
CA THR A 13 4.57 5.74 -1.11
C THR A 13 4.20 4.30 -0.83
N LEU A 14 2.95 4.01 -0.47
CA LEU A 14 2.48 2.65 -0.21
C LEU A 14 2.60 1.74 -1.45
N MET A 15 2.30 2.25 -2.64
CA MET A 15 2.48 1.49 -3.88
C MET A 15 3.95 1.14 -4.12
N SER A 16 4.87 2.08 -3.88
CA SER A 16 6.30 1.83 -4.02
C SER A 16 6.82 0.82 -2.99
N GLU A 17 6.33 0.87 -1.75
CA GLU A 17 6.68 -0.10 -0.70
C GLU A 17 6.17 -1.51 -1.04
N ILE A 18 4.94 -1.60 -1.60
CA ILE A 18 4.36 -2.87 -2.08
C ILE A 18 5.22 -3.48 -3.20
N GLU A 19 5.64 -2.69 -4.18
CA GLU A 19 6.48 -3.16 -5.28
C GLU A 19 7.85 -3.67 -4.79
N ASP A 20 8.46 -2.98 -3.82
CA ASP A 20 9.73 -3.40 -3.22
C ASP A 20 9.59 -4.74 -2.48
N ILE A 21 8.54 -4.91 -1.67
CA ILE A 21 8.29 -6.17 -0.95
C ILE A 21 7.98 -7.31 -1.93
N GLN A 22 7.21 -7.06 -2.98
CA GLN A 22 6.95 -8.07 -4.01
C GLN A 22 8.24 -8.50 -4.71
N SER A 23 9.15 -7.56 -4.99
CA SER A 23 10.46 -7.85 -5.58
C SER A 23 11.33 -8.71 -4.65
N LYS A 24 11.36 -8.36 -3.35
CA LYS A 24 12.05 -9.15 -2.32
C LYS A 24 11.46 -10.54 -2.17
N ALA A 25 10.13 -10.66 -2.10
CA ALA A 25 9.44 -11.94 -1.99
C ALA A 25 9.69 -12.84 -3.21
N ALA A 26 9.82 -12.26 -4.41
CA ALA A 26 10.12 -13.00 -5.64
C ALA A 26 11.54 -13.57 -5.68
N THR A 27 12.48 -12.95 -4.96
CA THR A 27 13.90 -13.37 -4.89
C THR A 27 14.24 -14.13 -3.61
N CYS A 28 13.31 -14.16 -2.65
CA CYS A 28 13.47 -14.82 -1.37
C CYS A 28 13.45 -16.35 -1.51
N VAL A 29 14.47 -17.00 -0.95
CA VAL A 29 14.64 -18.47 -0.99
C VAL A 29 14.29 -19.11 0.36
N ALA A 30 14.30 -18.33 1.45
CA ALA A 30 13.99 -18.80 2.79
C ALA A 30 12.49 -18.72 3.08
N ALA A 31 11.89 -19.85 3.47
CA ALA A 31 10.44 -19.94 3.72
C ALA A 31 9.97 -19.00 4.85
N GLU A 32 10.76 -18.86 5.92
CA GLU A 32 10.43 -17.98 7.06
C GLU A 32 10.44 -16.50 6.66
N GLU A 33 11.43 -16.10 5.87
CA GLU A 33 11.55 -14.74 5.34
C GLU A 33 10.41 -14.43 4.36
N ARG A 34 10.00 -15.41 3.55
CA ARG A 34 8.85 -15.28 2.66
C ARG A 34 7.54 -15.07 3.42
N VAL A 35 7.30 -15.83 4.50
CA VAL A 35 6.09 -15.65 5.35
C VAL A 35 6.07 -14.26 5.99
N ALA A 36 7.21 -13.76 6.45
CA ALA A 36 7.32 -12.40 6.99
C ALA A 36 7.02 -11.34 5.92
N LEU A 37 7.59 -11.49 4.71
CA LEU A 37 7.35 -10.59 3.58
C LEU A 37 5.88 -10.62 3.11
N GLU A 38 5.23 -11.78 3.09
CA GLU A 38 3.81 -11.92 2.74
C GLU A 38 2.91 -11.22 3.79
N ALA A 39 3.23 -11.34 5.08
CA ALA A 39 2.51 -10.63 6.14
C ALA A 39 2.68 -9.11 6.04
N GLU A 40 3.90 -8.65 5.76
CA GLU A 40 4.20 -7.22 5.57
C GLU A 40 3.47 -6.66 4.32
N LEU A 41 3.49 -7.41 3.21
CA LEU A 41 2.77 -7.08 1.99
C LEU A 41 1.26 -6.91 2.26
N GLN A 42 0.67 -7.85 3.01
CA GLN A 42 -0.75 -7.78 3.36
C GLN A 42 -1.08 -6.54 4.21
N SER A 43 -0.19 -6.18 5.15
CA SER A 43 -0.33 -4.96 5.96
C SER A 43 -0.31 -3.69 5.09
N LEU A 44 0.61 -3.60 4.13
CA LEU A 44 0.69 -2.47 3.21
C LEU A 44 -0.53 -2.38 2.29
N ILE A 45 -1.03 -3.51 1.78
CA ILE A 45 -2.24 -3.55 0.95
C ILE A 45 -3.44 -3.02 1.76
N ASN A 46 -3.61 -3.46 3.00
CA ASN A 46 -4.71 -2.99 3.84
C ASN A 46 -4.63 -1.47 4.08
N ARG A 47 -3.43 -0.93 4.30
CA ARG A 47 -3.20 0.53 4.43
C ARG A 47 -3.49 1.27 3.12
N LYS A 48 -3.11 0.70 1.97
CA LYS A 48 -3.41 1.26 0.65
C LYS A 48 -4.92 1.41 0.44
N VAL A 49 -5.69 0.35 0.74
CA VAL A 49 -7.15 0.36 0.59
C VAL A 49 -7.77 1.45 1.47
N ALA A 50 -7.35 1.58 2.73
CA ALA A 50 -7.86 2.64 3.61
C ALA A 50 -7.61 4.05 3.04
N VAL A 51 -6.41 4.31 2.52
CA VAL A 51 -6.09 5.60 1.87
C VAL A 51 -6.92 5.82 0.60
N GLU A 52 -7.14 4.77 -0.21
CA GLU A 52 -8.02 4.86 -1.39
C GLU A 52 -9.47 5.18 -1.02
N GLU A 53 -9.99 4.58 0.07
CA GLU A 53 -11.31 4.88 0.61
C GLU A 53 -11.41 6.32 1.10
N GLU A 54 -10.42 6.82 1.84
CA GLU A 54 -10.34 8.21 2.29
C GLU A 54 -10.27 9.19 1.11
N ILE A 55 -9.52 8.87 0.06
CA ILE A 55 -9.49 9.67 -1.18
C ILE A 55 -10.88 9.69 -1.83
N ASN A 56 -11.56 8.55 -1.91
CA ASN A 56 -12.88 8.47 -2.53
C ASN A 56 -13.93 9.30 -1.74
N GLN A 57 -13.87 9.25 -0.40
CA GLN A 57 -14.73 10.04 0.48
C GLN A 57 -14.46 11.55 0.35
N THR A 58 -13.19 11.95 0.20
CA THR A 58 -12.79 13.37 0.11
C THR A 58 -12.99 13.96 -1.29
N THR A 59 -12.99 13.14 -2.34
CA THR A 59 -13.18 13.58 -3.74
C THR A 59 -14.63 13.55 -4.21
N GLY A 60 -15.53 12.88 -3.50
CA GLY A 60 -16.97 12.86 -3.81
C GLY A 60 -17.30 12.25 -5.18
N ALA A 61 -16.43 11.42 -5.74
CA ALA A 61 -16.53 10.96 -7.12
C ALA A 61 -17.67 9.94 -7.40
N PHE A 62 -18.40 9.50 -6.37
CA PHE A 62 -19.54 8.58 -6.52
C PHE A 62 -20.69 8.91 -5.55
N ARG A 63 -21.39 10.04 -5.79
CA ARG A 63 -22.78 10.22 -5.40
C ARG A 63 -23.61 10.67 -6.58
#